data_AF-A0A1M5JGH1-F1
#
_entry.id   AF-A0A1M5JGH1-F1
#
_cell.length_a   1.000
_cell.length_b   1.000
_cell.length_c   1.000
_cell.angle_alpha   90.00
_cell.angle_beta   90.00
_cell.angle_gamma   90.00
#
_symmetry.space_group_name_H-M   'P 1'
#
loop_
_entity.id
_entity.type
_entity.pdbx_description
1 polymer ?
#
loop_
_entity_poly.entity_id
_entity_poly.type
_entity_poly.pdbx_seq_one_letter_code
_entity_poly.pdbx_strand_id
1 'polypeptide(L)' 'MKNQNLAKGKKLNKKQLRSITGGLMDCIDPMTGACSKISIGCAQLQCRPGIEP' A
#
# COMPACT_ATOMS: atom_id res chain seq x y z
N MET A 1 9.61 0.16 12.25
CA MET A 1 9.11 1.46 11.70
C MET A 1 10.07 2.55 12.14
N LYS A 2 10.65 3.30 11.18
CA LYS A 2 11.53 4.44 11.49
C LYS A 2 10.69 5.55 12.16
N ASN A 3 11.17 6.10 13.27
CA ASN A 3 10.52 7.22 13.97
C ASN A 3 10.61 8.49 13.11
N GLN A 4 9.57 8.78 12.32
CA GLN A 4 9.46 10.05 11.60
C GLN A 4 8.99 11.15 12.58
N ASN A 5 9.85 12.12 12.86
CA ASN A 5 9.49 13.31 13.64
C ASN A 5 8.68 14.27 12.76
N LEU A 6 7.37 14.04 12.68
CA LEU A 6 6.44 14.90 11.94
C LEU A 6 6.07 16.10 12.82
N ALA A 7 6.72 17.25 12.62
CA ALA A 7 6.53 18.47 13.42
C ALA A 7 5.09 19.03 13.42
N LYS A 8 4.23 18.59 12.48
CA LYS A 8 2.81 18.97 12.38
C LYS A 8 1.83 17.79 12.33
N GLY A 9 2.30 16.55 12.56
CA GLY A 9 1.46 15.35 12.46
C GLY A 9 0.88 14.91 13.80
N LYS A 10 -0.41 14.58 13.85
CA LYS A 10 -1.00 13.94 15.05
C LYS A 10 -0.37 12.55 15.21
N LYS A 11 0.40 12.36 16.30
CA LYS A 11 0.98 11.05 16.63
C LYS A 11 -0.15 10.06 16.93
N LEU A 12 -0.34 9.09 16.04
CA LEU A 12 -1.32 8.02 16.21
C LEU A 12 -0.91 7.14 17.39
N ASN A 13 -1.87 6.83 18.26
CA ASN A 13 -1.64 5.94 19.39
C ASN A 13 -1.56 4.46 18.92
N LYS A 14 -1.01 3.56 19.73
CA LYS A 14 -0.76 2.15 19.35
C LYS A 14 -2.00 1.40 18.84
N LYS A 15 -3.18 1.72 19.37
CA LYS A 15 -4.47 1.21 18.86
C LYS A 15 -4.75 1.72 17.44
N GLN A 16 -4.61 3.03 17.21
CA GLN A 16 -4.84 3.61 15.90
C GLN A 16 -3.84 3.09 14.87
N LEU A 17 -2.56 2.94 15.23
CA LEU A 17 -1.55 2.31 14.37
C LEU A 17 -1.92 0.87 13.98
N ARG A 18 -2.47 0.07 14.91
CA ARG A 18 -2.95 -1.29 14.62
C ARG A 18 -4.23 -1.30 13.79
N SER A 19 -5.07 -0.27 13.93
CA SER A 19 -6.29 -0.06 13.15
C SER A 19 -6.05 0.55 11.78
N ILE A 20 -4.80 0.86 11.39
CA ILE A 20 -4.46 1.10 9.98
C ILE A 20 -4.46 -0.28 9.29
N THR A 21 -5.64 -0.85 9.18
CA THR A 21 -5.98 -1.98 8.33
C THR A 21 -6.50 -1.38 7.04
N GLY A 22 -5.65 -1.34 6.02
CA GLY A 22 -5.99 -0.67 4.78
C GLY A 22 -4.77 -0.06 4.13
N GLY A 23 -4.32 -0.71 3.09
CA GLY A 23 -3.25 -0.28 2.21
C GLY A 23 -3.28 -1.22 1.03
N LEU A 24 -3.32 -0.67 -0.18
CA LEU A 24 -3.18 -1.48 -1.35
C LEU A 24 -1.72 -2.00 -1.39
N MET A 25 -1.54 -3.28 -1.71
CA MET A 25 -0.21 -3.87 -1.84
C MET A 25 0.51 -3.20 -3.01
N ASP A 26 1.77 -2.85 -2.79
CA ASP A 26 2.65 -2.51 -3.89
C ASP A 26 2.94 -3.80 -4.65
N CYS A 27 2.33 -3.92 -5.83
CA CYS A 27 2.39 -5.12 -6.65
C CYS A 27 3.36 -4.96 -7.82
N ILE A 28 4.13 -3.87 -7.86
CA ILE A 28 5.20 -3.68 -8.84
C ILE A 28 6.48 -4.35 -8.34
N ASP A 29 7.12 -5.07 -9.24
CA ASP A 29 8.48 -5.53 -9.07
C ASP A 29 9.46 -4.35 -9.26
N PRO A 30 10.24 -3.98 -8.24
CA PRO A 30 11.13 -2.82 -8.31
C PRO A 30 12.30 -2.99 -9.28
N MET A 31 12.59 -4.20 -9.75
CA MET A 31 13.69 -4.46 -10.68
C MET A 31 13.24 -4.38 -12.14
N THR A 32 12.04 -4.88 -12.44
CA THR A 32 11.52 -5.00 -13.81
C THR A 32 10.44 -3.98 -14.14
N GLY A 33 9.85 -3.31 -13.15
CA GLY A 33 8.71 -2.41 -13.34
C GLY A 33 7.42 -3.13 -13.75
N ALA A 34 7.44 -4.47 -13.82
CA ALA A 34 6.29 -5.30 -14.14
C ALA A 34 5.47 -5.63 -12.89
N CYS A 35 4.24 -6.12 -13.06
CA CYS A 35 3.42 -6.56 -11.95
C CYS A 35 3.93 -7.89 -11.40
N SER A 36 4.44 -7.93 -10.16
CA SER A 36 4.79 -9.17 -9.45
C SER A 36 3.56 -10.02 -9.15
N LYS A 37 2.40 -9.36 -8.93
CA LYS A 37 1.14 -10.04 -8.60
C LYS A 37 -0.04 -9.26 -9.18
N ILE A 38 -0.98 -9.98 -9.78
CA ILE A 38 -2.26 -9.41 -10.22
C ILE A 38 -3.31 -9.66 -9.13
N SER A 39 -3.82 -8.60 -8.51
CA SER A 39 -4.83 -8.71 -7.45
C SER A 39 -5.64 -7.42 -7.33
N ILE A 40 -6.91 -7.53 -6.93
CA ILE A 40 -7.76 -6.38 -6.61
C ILE A 40 -7.18 -5.56 -5.46
N GLY A 41 -6.40 -6.21 -4.58
CA GLY A 41 -5.70 -5.55 -3.48
C GLY A 41 -4.47 -4.74 -3.90
N CYS A 42 -4.11 -4.68 -5.18
CA CYS A 42 -2.94 -3.96 -5.66
C CYS A 42 -3.14 -2.44 -5.76
N ALA A 43 -2.09 -1.69 -5.44
CA ALA A 43 -2.09 -0.22 -5.46
C ALA A 43 -2.17 0.29 -6.89
N GLN A 44 -1.53 -0.44 -7.79
CA GLN A 44 -1.41 -0.11 -9.19
C GLN A 44 -2.56 -0.65 -10.02
N LEU A 45 -3.17 0.23 -10.82
CA LEU A 45 -4.28 -0.11 -11.70
C LEU A 45 -3.87 -1.14 -12.78
N GLN A 46 -2.65 -1.02 -13.31
CA GLN A 46 -2.13 -1.99 -14.29
C GLN A 46 -1.94 -3.41 -13.72
N CYS A 47 -1.87 -3.54 -12.39
CA CYS A 47 -1.71 -4.82 -11.70
C CYS A 47 -3.03 -5.33 -11.11
N ARG A 48 -4.17 -4.74 -11.46
CA ARG A 48 -5.48 -5.28 -11.11
C ARG A 48 -5.95 -6.19 -12.25
N PRO A 49 -6.66 -7.28 -11.93
CA PRO A 49 -7.26 -8.10 -12.98
C PRO A 49 -8.19 -7.20 -13.80
N GLY A 50 -7.98 -7.17 -15.11
CA GLY A 50 -8.88 -6.51 -16.03
C GLY A 50 -10.25 -7.15 -15.89
N ILE A 51 -11.20 -6.40 -15.37
CA ILE A 51 -12.61 -6.72 -15.55
C ILE A 51 -12.90 -6.27 -16.97
N GLU A 52 -12.65 -7.13 -17.96
CA GLU A 52 -13.36 -6.98 -19.23
C GLU A 52 -14.83 -7.27 -18.93
N PRO A 53 -15.74 -6.29 -19.15
CA PRO A 53 -17.16 -6.42 -18.83
C PRO A 53 -17.89 -7.46 -19.68
#